data_AF-A0A532ALR1-F1
#
_entry.id   AF-A0A532ALR1-F1
#
_cell.length_a   1.000
_cell.length_b   1.000
_cell.length_c   1.000
_cell.angle_alpha   90.00
_cell.angle_beta   90.00
_cell.angle_gamma   90.00
#
_symmetry.space_group_name_H-M   'P 1'
#
loop_
_entity.id
_entity.type
_entity.pdbx_description
1 polymer ?
#
loop_
_entity_poly.entity_id
_entity_poly.type
_entity_poly.pdbx_seq_one_letter_code
_entity_poly.pdbx_strand_id
1 'polypeptide(L)'
;TLVILPALVPETILGVGLLVMIKAVDQPRSMALLVLGHILLTLPYVVLIVQARMVGIKRSYEEAALSLGAPRVSTFREITLPLLIPAVLASILLAFTISFDNTSASLFWRPAGVETMPTQILSMLKISISPEVNALGT
;
A
#
# COMPACT_ATOMS: atom_id res chain seq x y z
N THR A 1 5.66 -4.79 -15.02
CA THR A 1 6.60 -5.78 -14.45
C THR A 1 7.40 -5.23 -13.29
N LEU A 2 8.11 -4.11 -13.42
CA LEU A 2 8.94 -3.55 -12.33
C LEU A 2 8.16 -3.28 -11.02
N VAL A 3 6.92 -2.76 -11.14
CA VAL A 3 6.05 -2.44 -10.00
C VAL A 3 5.59 -3.68 -9.23
N ILE A 4 5.66 -4.88 -9.83
CA ILE A 4 5.21 -6.13 -9.20
C ILE A 4 6.33 -6.75 -8.36
N LEU A 5 7.59 -6.34 -8.58
CA LEU A 5 8.76 -6.93 -7.91
C LEU A 5 8.66 -6.99 -6.38
N PRO A 6 8.18 -5.94 -5.66
CA PRO A 6 8.04 -6.02 -4.22
C PRO A 6 7.11 -7.15 -3.76
N ALA A 7 6.05 -7.48 -4.51
CA ALA A 7 5.15 -8.58 -4.13
C ALA A 7 5.78 -9.98 -4.26
N LEU A 8 6.93 -10.10 -4.95
CA LEU A 8 7.65 -11.37 -5.10
C LEU A 8 8.72 -11.58 -4.01
N VAL A 9 9.09 -10.52 -3.31
CA VAL A 9 10.13 -10.56 -2.28
C VAL A 9 9.47 -10.73 -0.91
N PRO A 10 9.95 -11.65 -0.06
CA PRO A 10 9.47 -11.76 1.31
C PRO A 10 9.50 -10.40 2.04
N GLU A 11 8.44 -10.08 2.76
CA GLU A 11 8.27 -8.77 3.38
C GLU A 11 9.37 -8.43 4.40
N THR A 12 9.88 -9.44 5.10
CA THR A 12 11.02 -9.29 6.02
C THR A 12 12.29 -8.86 5.29
N ILE A 13 12.54 -9.42 4.09
CA ILE A 13 13.67 -9.05 3.24
C ILE A 13 13.51 -7.61 2.75
N LEU A 14 12.30 -7.22 2.34
CA LEU A 14 12.02 -5.83 1.98
C LEU A 14 12.21 -4.88 3.16
N GLY A 15 11.82 -5.30 4.37
CA GLY A 15 12.00 -4.48 5.56
C GLY A 15 13.45 -4.26 5.95
N VAL A 16 14.26 -5.32 5.89
CA VAL A 16 15.71 -5.21 6.08
C VAL A 16 16.33 -4.36 4.96
N GLY A 17 15.92 -4.56 3.71
CA GLY A 17 16.40 -3.78 2.57
C GLY A 17 16.10 -2.28 2.71
N LEU A 18 14.87 -1.92 3.11
CA LEU A 18 14.48 -0.54 3.41
C LEU A 18 15.32 0.06 4.54
N LEU A 19 15.55 -0.68 5.62
CA LEU A 19 16.42 -0.23 6.72
C LEU A 19 17.84 0.05 6.23
N VAL A 20 18.41 -0.87 5.45
CA VAL A 20 19.76 -0.70 4.87
C VAL A 20 19.79 0.51 3.94
N MET A 21 18.77 0.71 3.11
CA MET A 21 18.67 1.86 2.21
C MET A 21 18.61 3.19 2.99
N ILE A 22 17.75 3.27 4.01
CA ILE A 22 17.60 4.46 4.86
C ILE A 22 18.94 4.82 5.54
N LYS A 23 19.66 3.81 6.04
CA LYS A 23 21.00 4.01 6.62
C LYS A 23 22.03 4.41 5.58
N ALA A 24 21.97 3.86 4.37
CA ALA A 24 22.92 4.16 3.31
C ALA A 24 22.85 5.62 2.84
N VAL A 25 21.66 6.25 2.95
CA VAL A 25 21.47 7.68 2.65
C VAL A 25 21.56 8.59 3.89
N ASP A 26 22.02 8.04 5.02
CA ASP A 26 22.17 8.73 6.32
C ASP A 26 20.91 9.46 6.81
N GLN A 27 19.73 8.91 6.48
CA GLN A 27 18.46 9.52 6.85
C GLN A 27 17.93 8.89 8.14
N PRO A 28 17.47 9.68 9.13
CA PRO A 28 16.80 9.11 10.29
C PRO A 28 15.47 8.48 9.90
N ARG A 29 15.13 7.36 10.53
CA ARG A 29 13.80 6.76 10.42
C ARG A 29 12.76 7.79 10.88
N SER A 30 11.66 7.91 10.15
CA SER A 30 10.61 8.89 10.40
C SER A 30 9.23 8.32 10.07
N MET A 31 8.17 8.97 10.55
CA MET A 31 6.79 8.57 10.22
C MET A 31 6.55 8.60 8.70
N ALA A 32 7.13 9.57 8.00
CA ALA A 32 7.04 9.65 6.54
C ALA A 32 7.68 8.44 5.85
N LEU A 33 8.88 8.03 6.30
CA LEU A 33 9.53 6.82 5.77
C LEU A 33 8.78 5.54 6.13
N LEU A 34 8.13 5.51 7.30
CA LEU A 34 7.25 4.40 7.67
C LEU A 34 6.10 4.27 6.67
N VAL A 35 5.37 5.36 6.41
CA VAL A 35 4.28 5.41 5.42
C VAL A 35 4.77 5.05 4.02
N LEU A 36 5.91 5.58 3.58
CA LEU A 36 6.49 5.25 2.27
C LEU A 36 6.84 3.76 2.15
N GLY A 37 7.33 3.13 3.22
CA GLY A 37 7.56 1.68 3.26
C GLY A 37 6.26 0.88 3.07
N HIS A 38 5.18 1.27 3.74
CA HIS A 38 3.87 0.64 3.54
C HIS A 38 3.31 0.87 2.13
N ILE A 39 3.54 2.05 1.54
CA ILE A 39 3.19 2.31 0.13
C ILE A 39 3.96 1.34 -0.78
N LEU A 40 5.27 1.19 -0.59
CA LEU A 40 6.09 0.29 -1.40
C LEU A 40 5.57 -1.17 -1.36
N LEU A 41 5.15 -1.63 -0.19
CA LEU A 41 4.63 -2.99 0.01
C LEU A 41 3.23 -3.19 -0.60
N THR A 42 2.38 -2.17 -0.54
CA THR A 42 0.97 -2.28 -0.98
C THR A 42 0.76 -1.92 -2.45
N LEU A 43 1.64 -1.11 -3.04
CA LEU A 43 1.56 -0.62 -4.42
C LEU A 43 1.37 -1.72 -5.48
N PRO A 44 2.07 -2.89 -5.42
CA PRO A 44 1.88 -3.95 -6.41
C PRO A 44 0.43 -4.42 -6.50
N TYR A 45 -0.24 -4.57 -5.36
CA TYR A 45 -1.62 -5.05 -5.25
C TYR A 45 -2.61 -4.02 -5.81
N VAL A 46 -2.42 -2.75 -5.47
CA VAL A 46 -3.22 -1.64 -6.01
C VAL A 46 -3.11 -1.59 -7.53
N VAL A 47 -1.89 -1.66 -8.06
CA VAL A 47 -1.65 -1.61 -9.51
C VAL A 47 -2.25 -2.81 -10.22
N LEU A 48 -2.15 -4.01 -9.65
CA LEU A 48 -2.73 -5.22 -10.24
C LEU A 48 -4.25 -5.10 -10.37
N ILE A 49 -4.94 -4.65 -9.31
CA ILE A 49 -6.40 -4.52 -9.29
C ILE A 49 -6.87 -3.44 -10.26
N VAL A 50 -6.24 -2.26 -10.23
CA VAL A 50 -6.57 -1.15 -11.13
C VAL A 50 -6.30 -1.54 -12.59
N GLN A 51 -5.19 -2.22 -12.88
CA GLN A 51 -4.87 -2.70 -14.21
C GLN A 51 -5.88 -3.75 -14.70
N ALA A 52 -6.27 -4.71 -13.86
CA ALA A 52 -7.29 -5.68 -14.19
C ALA A 52 -8.63 -5.00 -14.53
N ARG A 53 -9.00 -3.95 -13.80
CA ARG A 53 -10.20 -3.15 -14.10
C ARG A 53 -10.07 -2.39 -15.42
N MET A 54 -8.91 -1.77 -15.67
CA MET A 54 -8.63 -1.05 -16.92
C MET A 54 -8.82 -1.94 -18.15
N VAL A 55 -8.32 -3.17 -18.11
CA VAL A 55 -8.47 -4.14 -19.22
C VAL A 55 -9.95 -4.46 -19.51
N GLY A 56 -10.81 -4.43 -18.49
CA GLY A 56 -12.25 -4.65 -18.64
C GLY A 56 -13.05 -3.44 -19.15
N ILE A 57 -12.47 -2.24 -19.20
CA ILE A 57 -13.14 -1.04 -19.72
C ILE A 57 -13.05 -1.04 -21.25
N LYS A 58 -14.20 -0.95 -21.94
CA LYS A 58 -14.22 -0.87 -23.40
C LYS A 58 -13.59 0.44 -23.88
N ARG A 59 -12.58 0.34 -24.74
CA ARG A 59 -11.88 1.49 -25.35
C ARG A 59 -12.80 2.44 -26.12
N SER A 60 -13.93 1.91 -26.62
CA SER A 60 -14.95 2.66 -27.33
C SER A 60 -15.51 3.85 -26.53
N TYR A 61 -15.51 3.79 -25.18
CA TYR A 61 -15.96 4.93 -24.37
C TYR A 61 -15.00 6.12 -24.47
N GLU A 62 -13.70 5.87 -24.46
CA GLU A 62 -12.68 6.93 -24.61
C GLU A 62 -12.65 7.46 -26.04
N GLU A 63 -12.74 6.57 -27.03
CA GLU A 63 -12.78 6.93 -28.45
C GLU A 63 -14.00 7.78 -28.80
N ALA A 64 -15.16 7.49 -28.22
CA ALA A 64 -16.37 8.31 -28.39
C ALA A 64 -16.19 9.73 -27.85
N ALA A 65 -15.60 9.88 -26.67
CA ALA A 65 -15.34 11.20 -26.09
C ALA A 65 -14.34 12.03 -26.91
N LEU A 66 -13.25 11.39 -27.36
CA LEU A 66 -12.28 12.04 -28.24
C LEU A 66 -12.92 12.46 -29.58
N SER A 67 -13.83 11.64 -30.12
CA SER A 67 -14.56 11.95 -31.36
C SER A 67 -15.53 13.14 -31.20
N LEU A 68 -16.05 13.36 -29.99
CA LEU A 68 -16.86 14.52 -29.64
C LEU A 68 -16.01 15.77 -29.32
N GLY A 69 -14.69 15.70 -29.47
CA GLY A 69 -13.77 16.81 -29.26
C GLY A 69 -13.29 16.98 -27.81
N ALA A 70 -13.61 16.04 -26.90
CA ALA A 70 -13.10 16.10 -25.53
C ALA A 70 -11.58 15.85 -25.50
N PRO A 71 -10.79 16.65 -24.77
CA PRO A 71 -9.36 16.39 -24.62
C PRO A 71 -9.13 15.19 -23.68
N ARG A 72 -7.99 14.49 -23.85
CA ARG A 72 -7.63 13.28 -23.08
C ARG A 72 -7.78 13.40 -21.56
N VAL A 73 -7.49 14.58 -21.00
CA VAL A 73 -7.62 14.84 -19.56
C VAL A 73 -9.09 14.86 -19.11
N SER A 74 -9.98 15.46 -19.90
CA SER A 74 -11.43 15.43 -19.65
C SER A 74 -11.98 14.02 -19.83
N THR A 75 -11.61 13.32 -20.91
CA THR A 75 -11.96 11.91 -21.12
C THR A 75 -11.54 11.03 -19.94
N PHE A 76 -10.30 11.17 -19.45
CA PHE A 76 -9.84 10.43 -18.29
C PHE A 76 -10.66 10.76 -17.03
N ARG A 77 -10.86 12.05 -16.73
CA ARG A 77 -11.54 12.48 -15.49
C ARG A 77 -13.02 12.15 -15.48
N GLU A 78 -13.70 12.24 -16.62
CA GLU A 78 -15.16 12.11 -16.72
C GLU A 78 -15.61 10.69 -17.10
N ILE A 79 -14.74 9.89 -17.72
CA ILE A 79 -15.09 8.53 -18.18
C ILE A 79 -14.20 7.49 -17.51
N THR A 80 -12.89 7.51 -17.79
CA THR A 80 -11.99 6.43 -17.36
C THR A 80 -11.91 6.33 -15.83
N LEU A 81 -11.69 7.45 -15.15
CA LEU A 81 -11.54 7.50 -13.70
C LEU A 81 -12.81 7.05 -12.97
N PRO A 82 -14.02 7.57 -13.26
CA PRO A 82 -15.26 7.08 -12.65
C PRO A 82 -15.48 5.57 -12.83
N LEU A 83 -15.12 5.02 -13.99
CA LEU A 83 -15.21 3.57 -14.26
C LEU A 83 -14.16 2.75 -13.49
N LEU A 84 -13.06 3.38 -13.07
CA LEU A 84 -12.03 2.81 -12.21
C LEU A 84 -12.30 2.96 -10.71
N ILE A 85 -13.11 3.94 -10.28
CA ILE A 85 -13.37 4.23 -8.86
C ILE A 85 -13.68 2.95 -8.05
N PRO A 86 -14.55 2.02 -8.51
CA PRO A 86 -14.84 0.82 -7.74
C PRO A 86 -13.59 -0.04 -7.46
N ALA A 87 -12.68 -0.13 -8.43
CA ALA A 87 -11.42 -0.85 -8.28
C ALA A 87 -10.42 -0.10 -7.38
N VAL A 88 -10.40 1.24 -7.45
CA VAL A 88 -9.59 2.07 -6.55
C VAL A 88 -10.06 1.91 -5.11
N LEU A 89 -11.37 1.95 -4.85
CA LEU A 89 -11.93 1.75 -3.51
C LEU A 89 -11.62 0.36 -2.95
N ALA A 90 -11.78 -0.69 -3.78
CA ALA A 90 -11.39 -2.05 -3.39
C ALA A 90 -9.89 -2.15 -3.07
N SER A 91 -9.05 -1.47 -3.86
CA SER A 91 -7.61 -1.44 -3.65
C SER A 91 -7.21 -0.69 -2.37
N ILE A 92 -7.92 0.38 -2.01
CA ILE A 92 -7.69 1.12 -0.76
C ILE A 92 -7.93 0.22 0.45
N LEU A 93 -9.06 -0.51 0.46
CA LEU A 93 -9.38 -1.43 1.54
C LEU A 93 -8.35 -2.56 1.64
N LEU A 94 -7.95 -3.13 0.50
CA LEU A 94 -6.93 -4.18 0.49
C LEU A 94 -5.56 -3.67 0.97
N ALA A 95 -5.15 -2.48 0.50
CA ALA A 95 -3.90 -1.86 0.93
C ALA A 95 -3.89 -1.59 2.44
N PHE A 96 -5.02 -1.15 2.99
CA PHE A 96 -5.19 -1.01 4.44
C PHE A 96 -5.02 -2.35 5.17
N THR A 97 -5.69 -3.40 4.71
CA THR A 97 -5.58 -4.75 5.30
C THR A 97 -4.15 -5.28 5.28
N ILE A 98 -3.47 -5.20 4.13
CA ILE A 98 -2.08 -5.62 3.98
C ILE A 98 -1.16 -4.77 4.86
N SER A 99 -1.34 -3.45 4.86
CA SER A 99 -0.56 -2.55 5.69
C SER A 99 -0.71 -2.87 7.19
N PHE A 100 -1.90 -3.30 7.62
CA PHE A 100 -2.18 -3.69 8.99
C PHE A 100 -1.56 -5.05 9.34
N ASP A 101 -1.48 -5.99 8.40
CA ASP A 101 -0.86 -7.31 8.62
C ASP A 101 0.68 -7.25 8.65
N ASN A 102 1.30 -6.22 8.06
CA ASN A 102 2.75 -6.08 7.85
C ASN A 102 3.57 -5.76 9.13
N THR A 103 3.40 -6.54 10.18
CA THR A 103 4.09 -6.34 11.46
C THR A 103 5.58 -6.68 11.36
N SER A 104 5.89 -7.80 10.71
CA SER A 104 7.25 -8.36 10.65
C SER A 104 8.23 -7.44 9.94
N ALA A 105 7.80 -6.85 8.83
CA ALA A 105 8.55 -5.93 8.01
C ALA A 105 8.71 -4.57 8.74
N SER A 106 7.61 -4.00 9.25
CA SER A 106 7.57 -2.66 9.86
C SER A 106 8.51 -2.51 11.06
N LEU A 107 8.77 -3.60 11.80
CA LEU A 107 9.75 -3.61 12.89
C LEU A 107 11.15 -3.13 12.48
N PHE A 108 11.55 -3.34 11.22
CA PHE A 108 12.89 -3.00 10.75
C PHE A 108 13.08 -1.51 10.47
N TRP A 109 12.10 -0.82 9.87
CA TRP A 109 12.25 0.58 9.45
C TRP A 109 11.40 1.59 10.23
N ARG A 110 10.55 1.15 11.16
CA ARG A 110 9.81 2.09 12.03
C ARG A 110 10.77 2.97 12.85
N PRO A 111 10.45 4.26 13.05
CA PRO A 111 11.19 5.12 13.96
C PRO A 111 11.12 4.63 15.42
N ALA A 112 12.16 4.92 16.19
CA ALA A 112 12.16 4.63 17.62
C ALA A 112 11.07 5.45 18.33
N GLY A 113 10.39 4.83 19.30
CA GLY A 113 9.28 5.47 20.03
C GLY A 113 7.96 5.55 19.27
N VAL A 114 7.91 5.09 18.01
CA VAL A 114 6.66 4.96 17.25
C VAL A 114 6.27 3.50 17.19
N GLU A 115 5.13 3.17 17.79
CA GLU A 115 4.49 1.88 17.66
C GLU A 115 3.27 2.00 16.75
N THR A 116 3.11 1.04 15.85
CA THR A 116 1.85 0.80 15.15
C THR A 116 1.02 -0.16 15.99
N MET A 117 -0.30 -0.16 15.81
CA MET A 117 -1.18 -1.12 16.51
C MET A 117 -0.66 -2.57 16.42
N PRO A 118 -0.29 -3.09 15.24
CA PRO A 118 0.20 -4.47 15.13
C PRO A 118 1.57 -4.69 15.79
N THR A 119 2.52 -3.75 15.67
CA THR A 119 3.83 -3.88 16.33
C THR A 119 3.72 -3.78 17.84
N GLN A 120 2.79 -2.97 18.35
CA GLN A 120 2.50 -2.85 19.77
C GLN A 120 1.91 -4.15 20.32
N ILE A 121 0.89 -4.71 19.66
CA ILE A 121 0.29 -6.00 20.03
C ILE A 121 1.38 -7.10 20.08
N LEU A 122 2.22 -7.17 19.04
CA LEU A 122 3.32 -8.14 19.01
C LEU A 122 4.34 -7.90 20.13
N SER A 123 4.64 -6.64 20.48
CA SER A 123 5.53 -6.31 21.59
C SER A 123 4.94 -6.73 22.93
N MET A 124 3.64 -6.53 23.13
CA MET A 124 2.93 -6.95 24.35
C MET A 124 2.98 -8.48 24.51
N LEU A 125 2.68 -9.23 23.45
CA LEU A 125 2.72 -10.71 23.45
C LEU A 125 4.11 -11.27 23.83
N LYS A 126 5.19 -10.56 23.47
CA LYS A 126 6.56 -10.98 23.81
C LYS A 126 6.94 -10.71 25.27
N ILE A 127 6.31 -9.75 25.92
CA ILE A 127 6.65 -9.32 27.29
C ILE A 127 5.73 -9.99 28.32
N SER A 128 4.42 -10.07 28.05
CA SER A 128 3.42 -10.66 28.96
C SER A 128 2.05 -10.83 28.27
N ILE A 129 1.39 -11.98 28.44
CA ILE A 129 0.02 -12.20 27.95
C ILE A 129 -0.96 -11.51 28.91
N SER A 130 -1.12 -10.20 28.75
CA SER A 130 -2.04 -9.35 29.50
C SER A 130 -3.45 -9.37 28.86
N PRO A 131 -4.55 -9.34 29.66
CA PRO A 131 -5.92 -9.18 29.14
C PRO A 131 -6.13 -7.94 28.27
N GLU A 132 -5.26 -6.93 28.39
CA GLU A 132 -5.26 -5.71 27.58
C GLU A 132 -5.15 -6.02 26.07
N VAL A 133 -4.46 -7.10 25.70
CA VAL A 133 -4.34 -7.53 24.30
C VAL A 133 -5.70 -7.93 23.72
N ASN A 134 -6.59 -8.54 24.52
CA ASN A 134 -7.94 -8.92 24.07
C ASN A 134 -8.87 -7.70 23.90
N ALA A 135 -8.66 -6.64 24.68
CA ALA A 135 -9.47 -5.41 24.59
C ALA A 135 -9.20 -4.60 23.31
N LEU A 136 -8.06 -4.81 22.64
CA LEU A 136 -7.72 -4.14 21.37
C LEU A 136 -8.45 -4.74 20.17
N GLY A 137 -9.06 -5.93 20.31
CA GLY A 137 -9.73 -6.66 19.23
C GLY A 137 -11.26 -6.63 19.25
N THR A 138 -11.88 -6.03 20.28
CA THR A 138 -13.35 -5.86 20.43
C THR A 138 -13.77 -4.44 20.11
#